data_AF-A0A061N9V1-F1
#
_entry.id   AF-A0A061N9V1-F1
#
_cell.length_a   1.000
_cell.length_b   1.000
_cell.length_c   1.000
_cell.angle_alpha   90.00
_cell.angle_beta   90.00
_cell.angle_gamma   90.00
#
_symmetry.space_group_name_H-M   'P 1'
#
loop_
_entity.id
_entity.type
_entity.pdbx_description
1 polymer ?
#
loop_
_entity_poly.entity_id
_entity_poly.type
_entity_poly.pdbx_seq_one_letter_code
_entity_poly.pdbx_strand_id
1 'polypeptide(L)'
;MTGKKRTTVTIYGHQYTIVSDESETHVQEVSQHVHQKMKEMKKVNPFIDTSRLAVLAAVNIADDYLKLKKRTGITNKKKRINRC
;
A
#
# COMPACT_ATOMS: atom_id res chain seq x y z
N MET A 1 3.40 25.76 2.07
CA MET A 1 3.54 25.41 0.64
C MET A 1 4.06 23.99 0.54
N THR A 2 3.20 22.98 0.46
CA THR A 2 3.63 21.60 0.20
C THR A 2 3.59 21.40 -1.31
N GLY A 3 4.75 21.59 -1.95
CA GLY A 3 4.92 21.29 -3.36
C GLY A 3 4.95 19.79 -3.57
N LYS A 4 4.09 19.28 -4.45
CA LYS A 4 4.10 17.88 -4.91
C LYS A 4 5.52 17.50 -5.33
N LYS A 5 6.12 16.53 -4.63
CA LYS A 5 7.44 15.99 -4.95
C LYS A 5 7.29 14.80 -5.87
N ARG A 6 8.16 14.71 -6.88
CA ARG A 6 8.23 13.58 -7.80
C ARG A 6 9.39 12.69 -7.36
N THR A 7 9.08 11.47 -6.95
CA THR A 7 10.08 10.48 -6.54
C THR A 7 10.02 9.30 -7.49
N THR A 8 11.18 8.84 -7.94
CA THR A 8 11.29 7.68 -8.81
C THR A 8 11.73 6.50 -7.97
N VAL A 9 10.92 5.43 -7.95
CA VAL A 9 11.18 4.22 -7.16
C VAL A 9 11.16 2.98 -8.04
N THR A 10 11.91 1.95 -7.63
CA THR A 10 11.96 0.68 -8.34
C THR A 10 11.26 -0.40 -7.52
N ILE A 11 10.14 -0.93 -8.01
CA ILE A 11 9.35 -1.97 -7.36
C ILE A 11 9.38 -3.21 -8.25
N TYR A 12 9.98 -4.28 -7.75
CA TYR A 12 10.03 -5.58 -8.43
C TYR A 12 10.66 -5.51 -9.84
N GLY A 13 11.72 -4.69 -9.99
CA GLY A 13 12.41 -4.49 -11.26
C GLY A 13 11.72 -3.51 -12.23
N HIS A 14 10.56 -2.96 -11.85
CA HIS A 14 9.86 -1.93 -12.62
C HIS A 14 10.02 -0.56 -11.97
N GLN A 15 10.30 0.46 -12.78
CA GLN A 15 10.48 1.83 -12.32
C GLN A 15 9.16 2.59 -12.38
N TYR A 16 8.79 3.23 -11.28
CA TYR A 16 7.56 4.00 -11.13
C TYR A 16 7.89 5.41 -10.66
N THR A 17 7.25 6.41 -11.28
CA THR A 17 7.32 7.81 -10.83
C THR A 17 6.09 8.12 -9.99
N ILE A 18 6.30 8.34 -8.70
CA ILE A 18 5.26 8.65 -7.72
C ILE A 18 5.28 10.16 -7.46
N VAL A 19 4.09 10.76 -7.43
CA VAL A 19 3.91 12.17 -7.07
C VAL A 19 3.20 12.22 -5.73
N SER A 20 3.89 12.71 -4.69
CA SER A 20 3.35 12.79 -3.32
C SER A 20 3.67 14.14 -2.68
N ASP A 21 2.82 14.55 -1.74
CA ASP A 21 3.10 15.71 -0.88
C ASP A 21 4.03 15.35 0.30
N GLU A 22 4.21 14.04 0.54
CA GLU A 22 5.09 13.47 1.56
C GLU A 22 6.58 13.55 1.20
N SER A 23 7.47 13.29 2.17
CA SER A 23 8.91 13.25 1.94
C SER A 23 9.32 12.11 0.99
N GLU A 24 10.43 12.32 0.28
CA GLU A 24 11.02 11.29 -0.57
C GLU A 24 11.37 10.02 0.24
N THR A 25 11.85 10.19 1.48
CA THR A 25 12.15 9.08 2.39
C THR A 25 10.91 8.23 2.67
N HIS A 26 9.76 8.86 2.90
CA HIS A 26 8.51 8.13 3.15
C HIS A 26 8.08 7.33 1.90
N VAL A 27 8.19 7.92 0.71
CA VAL A 27 7.88 7.22 -0.55
C VAL A 27 8.82 6.02 -0.77
N GLN A 28 10.11 6.19 -0.47
CA GLN A 28 11.08 5.10 -0.54
C GLN A 28 10.74 3.98 0.44
N GLU A 29 10.43 4.31 1.70
CA GLU A 29 9.99 3.34 2.71
C GLU A 29 8.75 2.56 2.28
N VAL A 30 7.71 3.26 1.79
CA VAL A 30 6.49 2.63 1.28
C VAL A 30 6.80 1.71 0.10
N SER A 31 7.65 2.14 -0.84
CA SER A 31 8.04 1.33 -1.99
C SER A 31 8.81 0.06 -1.60
N GLN A 32 9.70 0.15 -0.61
CA GLN A 32 10.43 -0.99 -0.06
C GLN A 32 9.48 -1.96 0.65
N HIS A 33 8.50 -1.44 1.40
CA HIS A 33 7.51 -2.27 2.07
C HIS A 33 6.67 -3.08 1.07
N VAL A 34 6.21 -2.45 -0.02
CA VAL A 34 5.50 -3.15 -1.11
C VAL A 34 6.41 -4.19 -1.77
N HIS A 35 7.65 -3.83 -2.09
CA HIS A 35 8.60 -4.74 -2.73
C HIS A 35 8.84 -6.00 -1.89
N GLN A 36 9.01 -5.84 -0.58
CA GLN A 36 9.24 -6.93 0.35
C GLN A 36 8.02 -7.86 0.44
N LYS A 37 6.81 -7.31 0.54
CA LYS A 37 5.57 -8.11 0.57
C LYS A 37 5.40 -8.90 -0.73
N MET A 38 5.71 -8.31 -1.90
CA MET A 38 5.71 -9.04 -3.18
C MET A 38 6.71 -10.20 -3.19
N LYS A 39 7.93 -9.99 -2.67
CA LYS A 39 8.96 -11.03 -2.59
C LYS A 39 8.55 -12.19 -1.68
N GLU A 40 7.93 -11.89 -0.55
CA GLU A 40 7.38 -12.89 0.38
C GLU A 40 6.28 -13.73 -0.28
N MET A 41 5.33 -13.07 -0.94
CA MET A 41 4.24 -13.77 -1.64
C MET A 41 4.77 -14.66 -2.79
N LYS A 42 5.85 -14.23 -3.48
CA LYS A 42 6.48 -15.03 -4.55
C LYS A 42 7.17 -16.29 -4.02
N LYS A 43 7.70 -16.25 -2.79
CA LYS A 43 8.28 -17.44 -2.13
C LYS A 43 7.21 -18.48 -1.80
N VAL A 44 6.02 -18.02 -1.41
CA VAL A 44 4.89 -18.91 -1.06
C VAL A 44 4.26 -19.52 -2.32
N ASN A 45 4.08 -18.73 -3.38
CA ASN A 45 3.57 -19.23 -4.64
C ASN A 45 4.37 -18.71 -5.84
N PRO A 46 5.33 -19.50 -6.35
CA PRO A 46 6.21 -19.08 -7.45
C PRO A 46 5.48 -19.00 -8.80
N PHE A 47 4.31 -19.61 -8.96
CA PHE A 47 3.60 -19.67 -10.25
C PHE A 47 2.67 -18.48 -10.53
N ILE A 48 2.52 -17.55 -9.58
CA ILE A 48 1.72 -16.32 -9.78
C ILE A 48 2.52 -15.32 -10.63
N ASP A 49 1.86 -14.71 -11.61
CA ASP A 49 2.39 -13.58 -12.39
C ASP A 49 2.55 -12.32 -11.54
N THR A 50 3.39 -11.42 -12.01
CA THR A 50 3.77 -10.20 -11.30
C THR A 50 2.59 -9.26 -11.06
N SER A 51 1.62 -9.21 -11.97
CA SER A 51 0.43 -8.36 -11.85
C SER A 51 -0.52 -8.88 -10.75
N ARG A 52 -0.89 -10.16 -10.77
CA ARG A 52 -1.70 -10.78 -9.70
C ARG A 52 -0.96 -10.76 -8.36
N LEU A 53 0.35 -10.93 -8.37
CA LEU A 53 1.20 -10.82 -7.18
C LEU A 53 1.15 -9.40 -6.57
N ALA A 54 1.25 -8.37 -7.40
CA ALA A 54 1.18 -6.97 -6.97
C ALA A 54 -0.19 -6.65 -6.35
N VAL A 55 -1.28 -7.09 -6.99
CA VAL A 55 -2.64 -6.92 -6.45
C VAL A 55 -2.79 -7.65 -5.11
N LEU A 56 -2.29 -8.88 -5.00
CA LEU A 56 -2.36 -9.65 -3.76
C LEU A 56 -1.54 -9.00 -2.62
N ALA A 57 -0.36 -8.46 -2.93
CA ALA A 57 0.43 -7.69 -1.98
C ALA A 57 -0.32 -6.43 -1.53
N ALA A 58 -0.94 -5.69 -2.45
CA ALA A 58 -1.73 -4.50 -2.14
C ALA A 58 -2.94 -4.81 -1.25
N VAL A 59 -3.66 -5.91 -1.53
CA VAL A 59 -4.79 -6.37 -0.71
C VAL A 59 -4.34 -6.72 0.70
N ASN A 60 -3.22 -7.45 0.84
CA ASN A 60 -2.67 -7.78 2.16
C ASN A 60 -2.29 -6.53 2.97
N ILE A 61 -1.60 -5.56 2.34
CA ILE A 61 -1.22 -4.30 2.99
C ILE A 61 -2.46 -3.49 3.39
N ALA A 62 -3.47 -3.44 2.53
CA ALA A 62 -4.72 -2.74 2.82
C ALA A 62 -5.49 -3.40 3.99
N ASP A 63 -5.51 -4.74 4.06
CA ASP A 63 -6.13 -5.45 5.17
C ASP A 63 -5.40 -5.18 6.50
N ASP A 64 -4.06 -5.20 6.50
CA ASP A 64 -3.24 -4.83 7.67
C ASP A 64 -3.57 -3.40 8.14
N TYR A 65 -3.65 -2.44 7.21
CA TYR A 65 -4.05 -1.06 7.52
C TYR A 65 -5.48 -0.96 8.08
N LEU A 66 -6.44 -1.68 7.49
CA LEU A 66 -7.82 -1.68 7.94
C LEU A 66 -7.97 -2.33 9.32
N LYS A 67 -7.25 -3.41 9.60
CA LYS A 67 -7.18 -4.06 10.92
C LYS A 67 -6.58 -3.12 11.96
N LEU A 68 -5.48 -2.44 11.64
CA LEU A 68 -4.87 -1.43 12.51
C LEU A 68 -5.84 -0.28 12.79
N LYS A 69 -6.49 0.26 11.76
CA LYS A 69 -7.49 1.32 11.89
C LYS A 69 -8.70 0.93 12.75
N LYS A 70 -9.15 -0.33 12.64
CA LYS A 70 -10.21 -0.87 13.50
C LYS A 70 -9.77 -0.98 14.96
N ARG A 71 -8.51 -1.38 15.21
CA ARG A 71 -7.93 -1.50 16.56
C ARG A 71 -7.68 -0.14 17.21
N THR A 72 -7.22 0.86 16.46
CA THR A 72 -6.92 2.20 16.97
C THR A 72 -8.16 3.08 17.17
N GLY A 73 -9.37 2.58 16.89
CA GLY A 73 -10.59 3.23 17.32
C GLY A 73 -10.86 4.60 16.68
N ILE A 74 -10.22 4.95 15.56
CA ILE A 74 -10.58 6.13 14.75
C ILE A 74 -11.82 5.77 13.92
N THR A 75 -12.89 5.45 14.63
CA THR A 75 -14.25 5.37 14.14
C THR A 75 -14.71 6.78 13.81
N ASN A 76 -14.55 7.20 12.55
CA ASN A 76 -15.43 8.21 11.99
C ASN A 76 -16.79 7.55 11.73
N LYS A 77 -17.49 7.20 12.82
CA LYS A 77 -18.82 6.57 12.81
C LYS A 77 -19.85 7.65 12.49
N LYS A 78 -19.82 8.23 11.28
CA LYS A 78 -20.96 9.00 10.78
C LYS A 78 -22.08 8.02 10.39
N LYS A 79 -23.06 7.97 11.30
CA LYS A 79 -24.41 7.44 11.21
C LYS A 79 -25.06 7.48 9.82
N ARG A 80 -25.76 6.40 9.46
CA ARG A 80 -27.13 6.39 8.90
C ARG A 80 -27.82 5.17 9.55
N ILE A 81 -28.60 5.29 10.62
CA ILE A 81 -30.00 5.76 10.70
C ILE A 81 -30.85 5.31 9.50
N ASN A 82 -31.84 4.48 9.85
CA ASN A 82 -33.06 4.05 9.17
C ASN A 82 -32.95 3.29 7.83
N ARG A 83 -33.44 2.05 7.86
CA ARG A 83 -34.78 1.76 7.33
C ARG A 83 -35.47 0.69 8.19
N CYS A 84 -36.77 0.91 8.37
CA CYS A 84 -37.74 0.09 9.08
C CYS A 84 -37.81 -1.34 8.54
#